data_AF-A0A382QQL7-F1
#
_entry.id   AF-A0A382QQL7-F1
#
_cell.length_a   1.000
_cell.length_b   1.000
_cell.length_c   1.000
_cell.angle_alpha   90.00
_cell.angle_beta   90.00
_cell.angle_gamma   90.00
#
_symmetry.space_group_name_H-M   'P 1'
#
loop_
_entity.id
_entity.type
_entity.pdbx_description
1 polymer ?
#
loop_
_entity_poly.entity_id
_entity_poly.type
_entity_poly.pdbx_seq_one_letter_code
_entity_poly.pdbx_strand_id
1 'polypeptide(L)' 'MPTYLITHHDYLSHDTGLHHPERPERLRSILSRLAEVASDEPASPLNQMIPITPSPADVASITTVHDPDYVK' A
#
# COMPACT_ATOMS: atom_id res chain seq x y z
N MET A 1 9.06 1.32 19.67
CA MET A 1 9.37 1.24 18.24
C MET A 1 8.12 1.67 17.50
N PRO A 2 8.14 2.74 16.69
CA PRO A 2 6.96 3.19 15.96
C PRO A 2 6.58 2.18 14.86
N THR A 3 5.28 2.09 14.57
CA THR A 3 4.76 1.33 13.44
C THR A 3 4.30 2.31 12.37
N TYR A 4 4.69 2.10 11.12
CA TYR A 4 4.32 2.97 10.01
C TYR A 4 3.35 2.26 9.06
N LEU A 5 2.37 3.00 8.54
CA LEU A 5 1.45 2.54 7.50
C LEU A 5 1.79 3.26 6.20
N ILE A 6 2.29 2.52 5.22
CA ILE A 6 2.64 3.06 3.89
C ILE A 6 1.51 2.71 2.92
N THR A 7 0.83 3.73 2.40
CA THR A 7 -0.25 3.55 1.42
C THR A 7 -0.45 4.82 0.59
N HIS A 8 -1.00 4.68 -0.62
CA HIS A 8 -1.34 5.80 -1.50
C HIS A 8 -2.67 5.54 -2.21
N HIS A 9 -3.43 6.59 -2.52
CA HIS A 9 -4.73 6.45 -3.18
C HIS A 9 -4.61 5.87 -4.60
N ASP A 10 -3.50 6.16 -5.30
CA ASP A 10 -3.23 5.62 -6.64
C ASP A 10 -3.11 4.09 -6.67
N TYR A 11 -2.81 3.45 -5.53
CA TYR A 11 -2.76 1.99 -5.46
C TYR A 11 -4.13 1.35 -5.75
N LEU A 12 -5.21 2.12 -5.57
CA LEU A 12 -6.57 1.69 -5.87
C LEU A 12 -6.95 1.86 -7.34
N SER A 13 -6.11 2.52 -8.12
CA SER A 13 -6.27 2.76 -9.57
C SER A 13 -5.58 1.70 -10.41
N HIS A 14 -4.96 0.69 -9.78
CA HIS A 14 -4.28 -0.39 -10.48
C HIS A 14 -5.32 -1.30 -11.16
N ASP A 15 -5.53 -1.09 -12.47
CA ASP A 15 -6.36 -1.94 -13.32
C ASP A 15 -5.48 -2.98 -14.04
N THR A 16 -5.67 -4.25 -13.69
CA THR A 16 -4.96 -5.39 -14.29
C THR A 16 -5.74 -6.03 -15.44
N GLY A 17 -6.92 -5.49 -15.79
CA GLY A 17 -7.77 -5.98 -16.86
C GLY A 17 -8.76 -7.08 -16.46
N LEU A 18 -9.58 -7.48 -17.44
CA LEU A 18 -10.64 -8.46 -17.24
C LEU A 18 -10.07 -9.84 -16.87
N HIS A 19 -10.75 -10.55 -15.97
CA HIS A 19 -10.37 -11.88 -15.45
C HIS A 19 -9.05 -11.97 -14.66
N HIS A 20 -8.30 -10.87 -14.49
CA HIS A 20 -7.11 -10.90 -13.65
C HIS A 20 -7.50 -11.09 -12.16
N PRO A 21 -6.80 -11.97 -11.41
CA PRO A 21 -7.16 -12.27 -10.02
C PRO A 21 -6.81 -11.15 -9.03
N GLU A 22 -5.92 -10.23 -9.41
CA GLU A 22 -5.61 -9.05 -8.60
C GLU A 22 -6.76 -8.05 -8.64
N ARG A 23 -7.18 -7.60 -7.44
CA ARG A 23 -8.37 -6.78 -7.23
C ARG A 23 -8.05 -5.62 -6.28
N PRO A 24 -8.24 -4.34 -6.68
CA PRO A 24 -8.04 -3.19 -5.79
C PRO A 24 -8.93 -3.24 -4.54
N GLU A 25 -10.05 -3.96 -4.60
CA GLU A 25 -10.98 -4.23 -3.50
C GLU A 25 -10.29 -4.88 -2.29
N ARG A 26 -9.23 -5.66 -2.51
CA ARG A 26 -8.43 -6.24 -1.43
C ARG A 26 -7.81 -5.14 -0.57
N LEU A 27 -7.18 -4.15 -1.20
CA LEU A 27 -6.57 -3.02 -0.50
C LEU A 27 -7.64 -2.12 0.12
N ARG A 28 -8.76 -1.85 -0.58
CA ARG A 28 -9.90 -1.11 0.00
C ARG A 28 -10.39 -1.76 1.29
N SER A 29 -10.61 -3.06 1.27
CA SER A 29 -11.12 -3.82 2.42
C SER A 29 -10.18 -3.73 3.63
N ILE A 30 -8.86 -3.83 3.40
CA ILE A 30 -7.86 -3.68 4.46
C ILE A 30 -7.89 -2.27 5.04
N LEU A 31 -7.87 -1.23 4.20
CA LEU A 31 -7.87 0.16 4.66
C LEU A 31 -9.15 0.52 5.41
N SER A 32 -10.31 0.06 4.93
CA SER A 32 -11.60 0.21 5.62
C SER A 32 -11.57 -0.46 6.99
N ARG A 33 -11.07 -1.71 7.08
CA ARG A 33 -11.04 -2.41 8.36
C ARG A 33 -10.08 -1.75 9.37
N LEU A 34 -8.94 -1.24 8.90
CA LEU A 34 -8.01 -0.49 9.75
C LEU A 34 -8.69 0.78 10.31
N ALA A 35 -9.45 1.51 9.48
CA ALA A 35 -10.17 2.71 9.90
C ALA A 35 -11.34 2.41 10.88
N GLU A 36 -12.06 1.30 10.67
CA GLU A 36 -13.10 0.83 11.58
C GLU A 36 -12.52 0.51 12.96
N VAL A 37 -11.48 -0.33 13.03
CA VAL A 37 -10.86 -0.69 14.32
C VAL A 37 -10.27 0.53 15.01
N ALA A 38 -9.71 1.46 14.24
CA ALA A 38 -9.23 2.72 14.77
C ALA A 38 -10.33 3.52 15.49
N SER A 39 -11.53 3.52 14.92
CA SER A 39 -12.71 4.22 15.43
C SER A 39 -13.36 3.50 16.63
N ASP A 40 -13.48 2.17 16.55
CA ASP A 40 -14.17 1.36 17.55
C ASP A 40 -13.34 1.14 18.83
N GLU A 41 -12.01 1.05 18.70
CA GLU A 41 -11.11 0.66 19.80
C GLU A 41 -9.95 1.66 19.96
N PRO A 42 -10.15 2.82 20.62
CA PRO A 42 -9.14 3.87 20.74
C PRO A 42 -7.80 3.41 21.33
N ALA A 43 -7.82 2.41 22.21
CA ALA A 43 -6.63 1.83 22.83
C ALA A 43 -5.88 0.81 21.94
N SER A 44 -6.42 0.46 20.77
CA SER A 44 -5.82 -0.48 19.83
C SER A 44 -4.44 0.00 19.37
N PRO A 45 -3.42 -0.87 19.30
CA PRO A 45 -2.12 -0.53 18.71
C PRO A 45 -2.21 -0.02 17.27
N LEU A 46 -3.29 -0.35 16.55
CA LEU A 46 -3.52 0.14 15.18
C LEU A 46 -3.72 1.66 15.13
N ASN A 47 -4.21 2.29 16.21
CA ASN A 47 -4.33 3.74 16.33
C ASN A 47 -2.98 4.46 16.50
N GLN A 48 -1.91 3.72 16.76
CA GLN A 48 -0.56 4.27 16.93
C GLN A 48 0.26 4.19 15.63
N MET A 49 -0.33 3.67 14.55
CA MET A 49 0.34 3.63 13.26
C MET A 49 0.46 5.03 12.67
N ILE A 50 1.67 5.35 12.19
CA ILE A 50 1.97 6.65 11.59
C ILE A 50 1.85 6.51 10.07
N PRO A 51 0.92 7.22 9.41
CA PRO A 51 0.81 7.16 7.95
C PRO A 51 2.01 7.82 7.28
N ILE A 52 2.53 7.18 6.24
CA ILE A 52 3.59 7.72 5.37
C ILE A 52 3.11 7.68 3.93
N THR A 53 3.18 8.84 3.27
CA THR A 53 3.03 8.94 1.81
C THR A 53 4.29 8.43 1.14
N PRO A 54 4.22 7.37 0.31
CA PRO A 54 5.37 6.86 -0.43
C PRO A 54 5.79 7.81 -1.56
N SER A 55 7.06 7.76 -1.94
CA SER A 55 7.54 8.31 -3.21
C SER A 55 7.71 7.21 -4.25
N PRO A 56 7.57 7.49 -5.55
CA PRO A 56 7.97 6.55 -6.59
C PRO A 56 9.40 6.05 -6.37
N ALA A 57 9.63 4.76 -6.59
CA ALA A 57 10.98 4.19 -6.54
C ALA A 57 11.82 4.74 -7.70
N ASP A 58 13.07 5.10 -7.40
CA ASP A 58 14.02 5.52 -8.42
C ASP A 58 14.47 4.32 -9.28
N VAL A 59 14.72 4.56 -10.56
CA VAL A 59 15.13 3.48 -11.48
C VAL A 59 16.42 2.79 -11.00
N ALA A 60 17.34 3.55 -10.38
CA ALA A 60 18.59 2.98 -9.88
C ALA A 60 18.36 1.99 -8.72
N SER A 61 17.37 2.20 -7.86
CA SER A 61 17.00 1.23 -6.82
C SER A 61 16.32 -0.01 -7.40
N ILE A 62 15.44 0.15 -8.39
CA ILE A 62 14.79 -0.97 -9.07
C ILE A 62 15.83 -1.87 -9.77
N THR A 63 16.82 -1.27 -10.45
CA THR A 63 17.86 -2.02 -11.19
C THR A 63 18.99 -2.58 -10.32
N THR A 64 18.90 -2.46 -8.99
CA THR A 64 19.77 -3.23 -8.08
C THR A 64 19.50 -4.74 -8.15
N VAL A 65 18.26 -5.12 -8.50
CA VAL A 65 17.80 -6.52 -8.60
C VAL A 65 17.33 -6.86 -10.01
N HIS A 66 16.62 -5.95 -10.69
CA HIS A 66 16.05 -6.19 -11.99
C HIS A 66 17.02 -5.85 -13.13
N ASP A 67 17.02 -6.67 -14.19
CA ASP A 67 17.74 -6.36 -15.42
C ASP A 67 17.26 -5.00 -15.97
N PRO A 68 18.17 -4.04 -16.26
CA PRO A 68 17.77 -2.74 -16.81
C PRO A 68 16.94 -2.85 -18.09
N ASP A 69 17.14 -3.88 -18.92
CA ASP A 69 16.38 -4.08 -20.15
C ASP A 69 14.91 -4.48 -19.90
N TYR A 70 14.60 -5.04 -18.72
CA TYR A 70 13.22 -5.35 -18.30
C TYR A 70 12.48 -4.14 -17.72
N VAL A 71 13.21 -3.17 -17.16
CA VAL A 71 12.64 -1.99 -16.46
C VAL A 71 12.31 -0.83 -17.41
N LYS A 72 12.92 -0.82 -18.61
CA LYS A 72 12.83 0.26 -19.62
C LYS A 72 11.40 0.65 -20.01
#